data_AF-A0A7S8IZI6-F1
#
_entry.id   AF-A0A7S8IZI6-F1
#
_cell.length_a   1.000
_cell.length_b   1.000
_cell.length_c   1.000
_cell.angle_alpha   90.00
_cell.angle_beta   90.00
_cell.angle_gamma   90.00
#
_symmetry.space_group_name_H-M   'P 1'
#
loop_
_entity.id
_entity.type
_entity.pdbx_description
1 polymer ?
#
loop_
_entity_poly.entity_id
_entity_poly.type
_entity_poly.pdbx_seq_one_letter_code
_entity_poly.pdbx_strand_id
1 'polypeptide(L)'
;MMPTLTSSPLTAEIIEETIAGLPIQGRIMLRLLLLQHLDITHEEILFMVADRPDPRCVSGKKPVTTMTQESITAMIDRRNEYRRRVRLRRERTWLQCVALTNLARTANALAIRAAALLVDRGVSSTTIDELKAQARSAVPSTTLRLLEEAWNKNEVGPDEYQNHRLVVEMQTQLRFAERFKKRLASAERERQTSDQTTLQDHEIGHIWGIPAGTLAARKVKFISQYLMAIQTKCSGLESHTKENLVPSPDLWKATMHVLSQRPIERLIPTYDGLEGTESALLEKLTAYAVLGIPEATETKFWNSLVYGASSNAMHTEITRTLFGLQRLVAIQKDVDTSSEALDEVLLARSRPIPKESEPALRDREAGHGELTDLQRQILHNFIGEDVSGRSSDKW
;
A
#
# COMPACT_ATOMS: atom_id res chain seq x y z
N MET A 1 -27.91 7.55 -11.16
CA MET A 1 -27.53 8.77 -11.90
C MET A 1 -26.62 9.58 -11.01
N MET A 2 -25.30 9.55 -11.27
CA MET A 2 -24.36 10.47 -10.64
C MET A 2 -24.60 11.86 -11.24
N PRO A 3 -24.75 12.92 -10.44
CA PRO A 3 -24.79 14.26 -11.00
C PRO A 3 -23.43 14.51 -11.66
N THR A 4 -23.45 14.69 -12.98
CA THR A 4 -22.33 15.25 -13.72
C THR A 4 -22.06 16.62 -13.13
N LEU A 5 -20.99 16.72 -12.32
CA LEU A 5 -20.41 18.00 -11.94
C LEU A 5 -20.05 18.69 -13.25
N THR A 6 -20.91 19.61 -13.68
CA THR A 6 -20.60 20.63 -14.66
C THR A 6 -19.21 21.17 -14.34
N SER A 7 -18.34 21.24 -15.34
CA SER A 7 -16.94 21.65 -15.18
C SER A 7 -16.87 22.91 -14.33
N SER A 8 -16.47 22.76 -13.07
CA SER A 8 -16.29 23.90 -12.18
C SER A 8 -15.21 24.79 -12.80
N PRO A 9 -15.41 26.12 -12.92
CA PRO A 9 -14.37 27.04 -13.36
C PRO A 9 -13.20 27.13 -12.36
N LEU A 10 -13.28 26.40 -11.24
CA LEU A 10 -12.28 26.34 -10.21
C LEU A 10 -11.05 25.55 -10.67
N THR A 11 -9.93 26.26 -10.85
CA THR A 11 -8.61 25.67 -11.11
C THR A 11 -7.71 25.76 -9.88
N ALA A 12 -6.63 24.98 -9.89
CA ALA A 12 -5.67 24.99 -8.78
C ALA A 12 -4.92 26.32 -8.68
N GLU A 13 -4.74 27.03 -9.79
CA GLU A 13 -4.17 28.37 -9.86
C GLU A 13 -5.08 29.40 -9.18
N ILE A 14 -6.39 29.38 -9.49
CA ILE A 14 -7.37 30.26 -8.84
C ILE A 14 -7.38 30.04 -7.32
N ILE A 15 -7.28 28.80 -6.86
CA ILE A 15 -7.19 28.46 -5.43
C ILE A 15 -5.95 29.13 -4.81
N GLU A 16 -4.77 28.94 -5.40
CA GLU A 16 -3.52 29.48 -4.88
C GLU A 16 -3.50 31.01 -4.87
N GLU A 17 -3.96 31.64 -5.95
CA GLU A 17 -4.07 33.11 -6.01
C GLU A 17 -5.06 33.65 -4.98
N THR A 18 -6.19 32.96 -4.77
CA THR A 18 -7.19 33.37 -3.77
C THR A 18 -6.60 33.29 -2.37
N ILE A 19 -5.86 32.22 -2.07
CA ILE A 19 -5.13 32.10 -0.80
C ILE A 19 -4.10 33.23 -0.70
N ALA A 20 -3.30 33.48 -1.74
CA ALA A 20 -2.28 34.53 -1.74
C ALA A 20 -2.84 35.94 -1.50
N GLY A 21 -4.09 36.21 -1.92
CA GLY A 21 -4.79 37.48 -1.67
C GLY A 21 -5.33 37.67 -0.25
N LEU A 22 -5.28 36.65 0.61
CA LEU A 22 -5.71 36.77 2.01
C LEU A 22 -4.66 37.49 2.88
N PRO A 23 -5.07 38.08 4.02
CA PRO A 23 -4.12 38.51 5.05
C PRO A 23 -3.21 37.36 5.49
N ILE A 24 -1.99 37.67 5.97
CA ILE A 24 -0.98 36.65 6.32
C ILE A 24 -1.50 35.55 7.26
N GLN A 25 -2.31 35.90 8.27
CA GLN A 25 -2.96 34.93 9.16
C GLN A 25 -3.95 34.02 8.42
N GLY A 26 -4.67 34.54 7.41
CA GLY A 26 -5.56 33.76 6.55
C GLY A 26 -4.79 32.84 5.61
N ARG A 27 -3.68 33.32 5.02
CA ARG A 27 -2.77 32.47 4.21
C ARG A 27 -2.27 31.27 5.00
N ILE A 28 -1.73 31.53 6.21
CA ILE A 28 -1.25 30.50 7.15
C ILE A 28 -2.37 29.51 7.48
N MET A 29 -3.55 30.01 7.86
CA MET A 29 -4.69 29.16 8.26
C MET A 29 -5.10 28.21 7.13
N LEU A 30 -5.27 28.72 5.92
CA LEU A 30 -5.68 27.91 4.76
C LEU A 30 -4.59 26.92 4.36
N ARG A 31 -3.32 27.31 4.36
CA ARG A 31 -2.19 26.40 4.04
C ARG A 31 -1.99 25.32 5.11
N LEU A 32 -2.25 25.60 6.38
CA LEU A 32 -2.25 24.58 7.44
C LEU A 32 -3.42 23.60 7.29
N LEU A 33 -4.62 24.08 6.98
CA LEU A 33 -5.77 23.20 6.70
C LEU A 33 -5.52 22.31 5.48
N LEU A 34 -4.83 22.85 4.47
CA LEU A 34 -4.53 22.21 3.19
C LEU A 34 -3.09 21.66 3.12
N LEU A 35 -2.44 21.39 4.25
CA LEU A 35 -1.00 21.04 4.31
C LEU A 35 -0.63 19.80 3.47
N GLN A 36 -1.60 18.93 3.21
CA GLN A 36 -1.46 17.77 2.34
C GLN A 36 -1.34 18.11 0.84
N HIS A 37 -1.69 19.34 0.45
CA HIS A 37 -1.68 19.83 -0.93
C HIS A 37 -0.78 21.05 -1.13
N LEU A 38 -0.63 21.89 -0.10
CA LEU A 38 0.07 23.17 -0.18
C LEU A 38 1.16 23.26 0.88
N ASP A 39 2.19 24.05 0.56
CA ASP A 39 3.29 24.35 1.47
C ASP A 39 3.11 25.70 2.16
N ILE A 40 3.72 25.80 3.33
CA ILE A 40 3.84 27.05 4.09
C ILE A 40 5.18 27.66 3.69
N THR A 41 5.14 28.94 3.32
CA THR A 41 6.32 29.71 2.91
C THR A 41 7.16 30.15 4.11
N HIS A 42 8.41 30.54 3.84
CA HIS A 42 9.31 31.01 4.89
C HIS A 42 8.78 32.29 5.59
N GLU A 43 8.24 33.24 4.84
CA GLU A 43 7.60 34.46 5.39
C GLU A 43 6.48 34.13 6.39
N GLU A 44 5.64 33.16 6.06
CA GLU A 44 4.56 32.70 6.92
C GLU A 44 5.08 32.03 8.19
N ILE A 45 6.16 31.24 8.10
CA ILE A 45 6.82 30.65 9.27
C ILE A 45 7.37 31.75 10.18
N LEU A 46 8.02 32.76 9.62
CA LEU A 46 8.52 33.92 10.37
C LEU A 46 7.38 34.63 11.09
N PHE A 47 6.26 34.89 10.39
CA PHE A 47 5.09 35.48 11.04
C PHE A 47 4.52 34.60 12.15
N MET A 48 4.39 33.30 11.92
CA MET A 48 3.88 32.38 12.92
C MET A 48 4.75 32.39 14.18
N VAL A 49 6.08 32.49 14.06
CA VAL A 49 7.02 32.59 15.20
C VAL A 49 6.77 33.88 15.99
N ALA A 50 6.57 35.00 15.29
CA ALA A 50 6.30 36.30 15.90
C ALA A 50 4.89 36.40 16.53
N ASP A 51 3.90 35.69 16.02
CA ASP A 51 2.51 35.70 16.53
C ASP A 51 2.31 34.83 17.79
N ARG A 52 3.37 34.13 18.25
CA ARG A 52 3.27 33.27 19.44
C ARG A 52 3.08 34.10 20.71
N PRO A 53 2.15 33.70 21.59
CA PRO A 53 2.08 34.29 22.93
C PRO A 53 3.38 33.97 23.67
N ASP A 54 4.07 34.99 24.17
CA ASP A 54 5.27 34.80 24.99
C ASP A 54 4.86 34.16 26.33
N PRO A 55 5.33 32.94 26.65
CA PRO A 55 4.97 32.27 27.90
C PRO A 55 5.47 33.03 29.14
N ARG A 56 6.42 33.96 28.98
CA ARG A 56 6.92 34.83 30.05
C ARG A 56 6.06 36.09 30.25
N CYS A 57 5.17 36.39 29.32
CA CYS A 57 4.30 37.56 29.40
C CYS A 57 3.02 37.23 30.17
N VAL A 58 2.95 37.75 31.39
CA VAL A 58 1.71 37.87 32.16
C VAL A 58 0.81 38.91 31.48
N SER A 59 -0.51 38.71 31.57
CA SER A 59 -1.54 39.62 31.02
C SER A 59 -1.19 41.10 31.24
N GLY A 60 -1.14 41.89 30.17
CA GLY A 60 -0.92 43.35 30.20
C GLY A 60 0.50 43.83 29.82
N LYS A 61 1.49 42.95 29.62
CA LYS A 61 2.82 43.34 29.11
C LYS A 61 2.94 43.08 27.61
N LYS A 62 3.56 44.01 26.86
CA LYS A 62 3.87 43.82 25.44
C LYS A 62 4.87 42.67 25.31
N PRO A 63 4.57 41.61 24.54
CA PRO A 63 5.51 40.54 24.31
C PRO A 63 6.71 41.06 23.54
N VAL A 64 7.91 40.78 24.07
CA VAL A 64 9.16 40.94 23.33
C VAL A 64 9.44 39.59 22.69
N THR A 65 8.80 39.31 21.55
CA THR A 65 9.10 38.12 20.77
C THR A 65 10.45 38.31 20.09
N THR A 66 11.53 37.88 20.74
CA THR A 66 12.82 37.73 20.06
C THR A 66 12.71 36.52 19.13
N MET A 67 12.70 36.77 17.82
CA MET A 67 12.75 35.71 16.81
C MET A 67 14.11 35.04 16.85
N THR A 68 14.26 33.98 17.63
CA THR A 68 15.50 33.21 17.71
C THR A 68 15.53 32.17 16.59
N GLN A 69 16.74 31.83 16.11
CA GLN A 69 16.92 30.76 15.12
C GLN A 69 16.33 29.43 15.63
N GLU A 70 16.48 29.13 16.92
CA GLU A 70 15.89 27.95 17.55
C GLU A 70 14.36 27.91 17.45
N SER A 71 13.70 29.05 17.65
CA SER A 71 12.23 29.13 17.57
C SER A 71 11.70 28.91 16.15
N ILE A 72 12.48 29.33 15.15
CA ILE A 72 12.24 29.11 13.72
C ILE A 72 12.45 27.62 13.39
N THR A 73 13.59 27.04 13.77
CA THR A 73 13.88 25.61 13.56
C THR A 73 12.81 24.72 14.19
N ALA A 74 12.46 24.97 15.46
CA ALA A 74 11.43 24.19 16.15
C ALA A 74 10.02 24.33 15.53
N MET A 75 9.74 25.42 14.79
CA MET A 75 8.51 25.54 14.02
C MET A 75 8.58 24.74 12.72
N ILE A 76 9.70 24.85 12.01
CA ILE A 76 9.97 24.11 10.77
C ILE A 76 9.85 22.61 11.05
N ASP A 77 10.44 22.12 12.13
CA ASP A 77 10.42 20.70 12.49
C ASP A 77 9.01 20.19 12.76
N ARG A 78 8.23 20.89 13.60
CA ARG A 78 6.82 20.55 13.83
C ARG A 78 6.03 20.56 12.53
N ARG A 79 6.14 21.62 11.74
CA ARG A 79 5.46 21.73 10.44
C ARG A 79 5.83 20.55 9.52
N ASN A 80 7.11 20.19 9.47
CA ASN A 80 7.62 19.12 8.62
C ASN A 80 7.12 17.75 9.09
N GLU A 81 7.01 17.52 10.39
CA GLU A 81 6.43 16.30 10.94
C GLU A 81 4.97 16.11 10.47
N TYR A 82 4.12 17.12 10.64
CA TYR A 82 2.72 17.05 10.21
C TYR A 82 2.59 16.99 8.69
N ARG A 83 3.38 17.78 7.94
CA ARG A 83 3.44 17.71 6.47
C ARG A 83 3.77 16.30 6.01
N ARG A 84 4.82 15.69 6.58
CA ARG A 84 5.24 14.33 6.25
C ARG A 84 4.11 13.34 6.53
N ARG A 85 3.47 13.43 7.70
CA ARG A 85 2.35 12.55 8.08
C ARG A 85 1.20 12.59 7.07
N VAL A 86 0.67 13.77 6.79
CA VAL A 86 -0.51 13.90 5.91
C VAL A 86 -0.20 13.53 4.46
N ARG A 87 1.01 13.84 3.96
CA ARG A 87 1.43 13.50 2.59
C ARG A 87 1.75 12.02 2.45
N LEU A 88 2.36 11.40 3.46
CA LEU A 88 2.60 9.96 3.47
C LEU A 88 1.29 9.18 3.40
N ARG A 89 0.27 9.59 4.18
CA ARG A 89 -1.07 8.96 4.12
C ARG A 89 -1.67 9.04 2.71
N ARG A 90 -1.60 10.22 2.08
CA ARG A 90 -2.09 10.45 0.71
C ARG A 90 -1.33 9.63 -0.33
N GLU A 91 0.01 9.65 -0.29
CA GLU A 91 0.85 8.88 -1.20
C GLU A 91 0.61 7.38 -1.07
N ARG A 92 0.53 6.88 0.16
CA ARG A 92 0.30 5.47 0.43
C ARG A 92 -1.03 4.98 -0.14
N THR A 93 -2.13 5.68 0.14
CA THR A 93 -3.46 5.28 -0.32
C THR A 93 -3.56 5.34 -1.85
N TRP A 94 -2.90 6.32 -2.48
CA TRP A 94 -2.76 6.38 -3.94
C TRP A 94 -1.94 5.20 -4.49
N LEU A 95 -0.77 4.89 -3.92
CA LEU A 95 0.06 3.76 -4.36
C LEU A 95 -0.69 2.44 -4.22
N GLN A 96 -1.46 2.25 -3.15
CA GLN A 96 -2.32 1.07 -3.00
C GLN A 96 -3.34 0.96 -4.15
N CYS A 97 -4.02 2.06 -4.48
CA CYS A 97 -4.98 2.07 -5.59
C CYS A 97 -4.29 1.71 -6.92
N VAL A 98 -3.13 2.32 -7.21
CA VAL A 98 -2.37 2.04 -8.44
C VAL A 98 -1.94 0.58 -8.48
N ALA A 99 -1.33 0.08 -7.41
CA ALA A 99 -0.85 -1.30 -7.32
C ALA A 99 -2.00 -2.30 -7.50
N LEU A 100 -3.12 -2.12 -6.79
CA LEU A 100 -4.29 -3.00 -6.87
C LEU A 100 -4.98 -2.94 -8.25
N THR A 101 -5.01 -1.77 -8.89
CA THR A 101 -5.53 -1.63 -10.26
C THR A 101 -4.73 -2.49 -11.22
N ASN A 102 -3.39 -2.41 -11.13
CA ASN A 102 -2.50 -3.20 -11.98
C ASN A 102 -2.60 -4.68 -11.67
N LEU A 103 -2.57 -5.09 -10.39
CA LEU A 103 -2.72 -6.51 -10.00
C LEU A 103 -4.06 -7.08 -10.47
N ALA A 104 -5.17 -6.34 -10.32
CA ALA A 104 -6.47 -6.75 -10.81
C ALA A 104 -6.47 -6.89 -12.34
N ARG A 105 -5.84 -5.96 -13.06
CA ARG A 105 -5.71 -6.05 -14.53
C ARG A 105 -4.92 -7.29 -14.94
N THR A 106 -3.75 -7.51 -14.36
CA THR A 106 -2.90 -8.67 -14.63
C THR A 106 -3.61 -9.98 -14.30
N ALA A 107 -4.34 -10.05 -13.18
CA ALA A 107 -5.11 -11.22 -12.79
C ALA A 107 -6.21 -11.56 -13.83
N ASN A 108 -6.97 -10.54 -14.27
CA ASN A 108 -7.99 -10.75 -15.31
C ASN A 108 -7.34 -11.17 -16.64
N ALA A 109 -6.21 -10.56 -17.01
CA ALA A 109 -5.49 -10.91 -18.24
C ALA A 109 -5.01 -12.36 -18.21
N LEU A 110 -4.37 -12.81 -17.13
CA LEU A 110 -3.94 -14.20 -16.95
C LEU A 110 -5.14 -15.16 -16.98
N ALA A 111 -6.27 -14.83 -16.35
CA ALA A 111 -7.46 -15.67 -16.41
C ALA A 111 -8.02 -15.80 -17.83
N ILE A 112 -8.04 -14.70 -18.60
CA ILE A 112 -8.48 -14.70 -20.00
C ILE A 112 -7.52 -15.54 -20.87
N ARG A 113 -6.20 -15.38 -20.68
CA ARG A 113 -5.19 -16.15 -21.41
C ARG A 113 -5.25 -17.63 -21.08
N ALA A 114 -5.41 -18.00 -19.80
CA ALA A 114 -5.58 -19.39 -19.40
C ALA A 114 -6.83 -20.02 -20.05
N ALA A 115 -7.94 -19.29 -20.13
CA ALA A 115 -9.13 -19.75 -20.85
C ALA A 115 -8.87 -19.94 -22.35
N ALA A 116 -8.17 -19.02 -23.01
CA ALA A 116 -7.79 -19.15 -24.42
C ALA A 116 -6.91 -20.38 -24.66
N LEU A 117 -5.90 -20.60 -23.82
CA LEU A 117 -5.02 -21.76 -23.87
C LEU A 117 -5.75 -23.09 -23.64
N LEU A 118 -6.85 -23.10 -22.88
CA LEU A 118 -7.72 -24.28 -22.69
C LEU A 118 -8.58 -24.53 -23.93
N VAL A 119 -9.12 -23.48 -24.57
CA VAL A 119 -9.85 -23.59 -25.85
C VAL A 119 -8.95 -24.16 -26.94
N ASP A 120 -7.72 -23.65 -27.06
CA ASP A 120 -6.75 -24.13 -28.05
C ASP A 120 -6.37 -25.61 -27.85
N ARG A 121 -6.55 -26.13 -26.61
CA ARG A 121 -6.34 -27.53 -26.24
C ARG A 121 -7.61 -28.38 -26.31
N GLY A 122 -8.70 -27.85 -26.87
CA GLY A 122 -9.93 -28.60 -27.14
C GLY A 122 -10.94 -28.64 -25.99
N VAL A 123 -10.76 -27.86 -24.91
CA VAL A 123 -11.77 -27.73 -23.87
C VAL A 123 -12.93 -26.88 -24.37
N SER A 124 -14.16 -27.38 -24.25
CA SER A 124 -15.34 -26.67 -24.75
C SER A 124 -15.56 -25.34 -24.02
N SER A 125 -16.08 -24.33 -24.73
CA SER A 125 -16.38 -23.03 -24.15
C SER A 125 -17.42 -23.11 -23.02
N THR A 126 -18.39 -24.01 -23.14
CA THR A 126 -19.40 -24.26 -22.11
C THR A 126 -18.79 -24.79 -20.82
N THR A 127 -17.85 -25.75 -20.91
CA THR A 127 -17.12 -26.26 -19.74
C THR A 127 -16.28 -25.15 -19.10
N ILE A 128 -15.64 -24.30 -19.89
CA ILE A 128 -14.86 -23.18 -19.38
C ILE A 128 -15.74 -22.20 -18.61
N ASP A 129 -16.94 -21.88 -19.11
CA ASP A 129 -17.85 -20.96 -18.42
C ASP A 129 -18.42 -21.55 -17.13
N GLU A 130 -18.69 -22.86 -17.08
CA GLU A 130 -19.00 -23.58 -15.84
C GLU A 130 -17.84 -23.50 -14.83
N LEU A 131 -16.61 -23.75 -15.28
CA LEU A 131 -15.41 -23.67 -14.44
C LEU A 131 -15.17 -22.25 -13.91
N LYS A 132 -15.44 -21.21 -14.71
CA LYS A 132 -15.40 -19.81 -14.25
C LYS A 132 -16.45 -19.55 -13.17
N ALA A 133 -17.67 -20.06 -13.34
CA ALA A 133 -18.74 -19.91 -12.35
C ALA A 133 -18.40 -20.60 -11.02
N GLN A 134 -17.73 -21.75 -11.08
CA GLN A 134 -17.29 -22.53 -9.92
C GLN A 134 -16.01 -21.98 -9.26
N ALA A 135 -15.34 -20.99 -9.84
CA ALA A 135 -14.05 -20.49 -9.36
C ALA A 135 -14.09 -20.03 -7.89
N ARG A 136 -15.22 -19.51 -7.41
CA ARG A 136 -15.37 -19.04 -6.02
C ARG A 136 -15.42 -20.16 -4.99
N SER A 137 -15.93 -21.32 -5.35
CA SER A 137 -16.10 -22.48 -4.45
C SER A 137 -14.96 -23.49 -4.54
N ALA A 138 -14.15 -23.44 -5.59
CA ALA A 138 -13.02 -24.34 -5.78
C ALA A 138 -11.90 -24.09 -4.75
N VAL A 139 -11.42 -25.16 -4.12
CA VAL A 139 -10.28 -25.12 -3.19
C VAL A 139 -9.02 -25.57 -3.96
N PRO A 140 -8.16 -24.64 -4.40
CA PRO A 140 -7.03 -24.99 -5.27
C PRO A 140 -6.03 -25.93 -4.59
N SER A 141 -5.75 -25.79 -3.29
CA SER A 141 -4.77 -26.62 -2.60
C SER A 141 -5.11 -28.11 -2.63
N THR A 142 -6.37 -28.47 -2.41
CA THR A 142 -6.82 -29.86 -2.44
C THR A 142 -6.80 -30.41 -3.86
N THR A 143 -7.24 -29.62 -4.85
CA THR A 143 -7.25 -30.04 -6.25
C THR A 143 -5.83 -30.25 -6.79
N LEU A 144 -4.88 -29.37 -6.43
CA LEU A 144 -3.48 -29.52 -6.82
C LEU A 144 -2.86 -30.75 -6.17
N ARG A 145 -3.11 -30.99 -4.88
CA ARG A 145 -2.60 -32.18 -4.19
C ARG A 145 -3.11 -33.48 -4.82
N LEU A 146 -4.41 -33.56 -5.12
CA LEU A 146 -5.00 -34.73 -5.78
C LEU A 146 -4.42 -34.94 -7.19
N LEU A 147 -4.20 -33.85 -7.93
CA LEU A 147 -3.56 -33.90 -9.24
C LEU A 147 -2.11 -34.38 -9.17
N GLU A 148 -1.36 -33.94 -8.16
CA GLU A 148 0.02 -34.39 -7.89
C GLU A 148 0.06 -35.87 -7.49
N GLU A 149 -0.88 -36.34 -6.67
CA GLU A 149 -1.01 -37.76 -6.32
C GLU A 149 -1.32 -38.62 -7.55
N ALA A 150 -2.27 -38.19 -8.40
CA ALA A 150 -2.62 -38.89 -9.63
C ALA A 150 -1.46 -38.89 -10.65
N TRP A 151 -0.73 -37.77 -10.76
CA TRP A 151 0.49 -37.68 -11.54
C TRP A 151 1.53 -38.70 -11.06
N ASN A 152 1.79 -38.75 -9.76
CA ASN A 152 2.77 -39.67 -9.17
C ASN A 152 2.38 -41.14 -9.41
N LYS A 153 1.08 -41.46 -9.39
CA LYS A 153 0.54 -42.80 -9.67
C LYS A 153 0.47 -43.16 -11.17
N ASN A 154 0.87 -42.25 -12.08
CA ASN A 154 0.72 -42.41 -13.53
C ASN A 154 -0.74 -42.56 -14.00
N GLU A 155 -1.71 -42.04 -13.25
CA GLU A 155 -3.14 -42.09 -13.61
C GLU A 155 -3.50 -41.04 -14.66
N VAL A 156 -2.69 -39.99 -14.82
CA VAL A 156 -2.93 -38.83 -15.68
C VAL A 156 -1.76 -38.60 -16.62
N GLY A 157 -2.04 -38.39 -17.90
CA GLY A 157 -1.03 -38.06 -18.92
C GLY A 157 -0.46 -36.64 -18.77
N PRO A 158 0.67 -36.31 -19.42
CA PRO A 158 1.30 -34.99 -19.29
C PRO A 158 0.41 -33.84 -19.79
N ASP A 159 -0.30 -34.02 -20.90
CA ASP A 159 -1.20 -33.00 -21.46
C ASP A 159 -2.43 -32.81 -20.59
N GLU A 160 -2.97 -33.89 -20.05
CA GLU A 160 -4.11 -33.86 -19.13
C GLU A 160 -3.74 -33.21 -17.80
N TYR A 161 -2.53 -33.47 -17.28
CA TYR A 161 -2.00 -32.78 -16.10
C TYR A 161 -1.92 -31.28 -16.34
N GLN A 162 -1.35 -30.87 -17.48
CA GLN A 162 -1.20 -29.47 -17.82
C GLN A 162 -2.57 -28.77 -17.96
N ASN A 163 -3.56 -29.43 -18.58
CA ASN A 163 -4.93 -28.92 -18.69
C ASN A 163 -5.57 -28.71 -17.31
N HIS A 164 -5.52 -29.70 -16.43
CA HIS A 164 -6.04 -29.58 -15.06
C HIS A 164 -5.33 -28.46 -14.29
N ARG A 165 -4.01 -28.33 -14.45
CA ARG A 165 -3.22 -27.27 -13.81
C ARG A 165 -3.60 -25.89 -14.35
N LEU A 166 -3.81 -25.74 -15.66
CA LEU A 166 -4.29 -24.50 -16.29
C LEU A 166 -5.70 -24.11 -15.82
N VAL A 167 -6.59 -25.08 -15.61
CA VAL A 167 -7.93 -24.83 -15.03
C VAL A 167 -7.79 -24.26 -13.61
N VAL A 168 -6.94 -24.86 -12.77
CA VAL A 168 -6.72 -24.37 -11.41
C VAL A 168 -6.10 -22.97 -11.42
N GLU A 169 -5.13 -22.72 -12.30
CA GLU A 169 -4.55 -21.38 -12.49
C GLU A 169 -5.62 -20.38 -12.89
N MET A 170 -6.43 -20.65 -13.91
CA MET A 170 -7.53 -19.78 -14.36
C MET A 170 -8.45 -19.41 -13.19
N GLN A 171 -8.93 -20.39 -12.43
CA GLN A 171 -9.81 -20.16 -11.28
C GLN A 171 -9.13 -19.36 -10.17
N THR A 172 -7.83 -19.60 -9.93
CA THR A 172 -7.03 -18.85 -8.95
C THR A 172 -6.88 -17.39 -9.35
N GLN A 173 -6.60 -17.11 -10.62
CA GLN A 173 -6.48 -15.74 -11.12
C GLN A 173 -7.82 -15.00 -11.07
N LEU A 174 -8.96 -15.67 -11.30
CA LEU A 174 -10.29 -15.07 -11.10
C LEU A 174 -10.55 -14.70 -9.64
N ARG A 175 -10.21 -15.57 -8.67
CA ARG A 175 -10.33 -15.27 -7.25
C ARG A 175 -9.43 -14.09 -6.84
N PHE A 176 -8.20 -14.04 -7.34
CA PHE A 176 -7.32 -12.90 -7.14
C PHE A 176 -7.91 -11.62 -7.71
N ALA A 177 -8.42 -11.64 -8.95
CA ALA A 177 -9.03 -10.47 -9.57
C ALA A 177 -10.20 -9.91 -8.73
N GLU A 178 -11.08 -10.78 -8.22
CA GLU A 178 -12.18 -10.35 -7.33
C GLU A 178 -11.68 -9.80 -6.01
N ARG A 179 -10.68 -10.45 -5.40
CA ARG A 179 -10.05 -10.01 -4.14
C ARG A 179 -9.41 -8.63 -4.30
N PHE A 180 -8.66 -8.41 -5.37
CA PHE A 180 -8.03 -7.13 -5.66
C PHE A 180 -9.06 -6.05 -5.96
N LYS A 181 -10.15 -6.34 -6.69
CA LYS A 181 -11.26 -5.39 -6.89
C LYS A 181 -11.92 -4.98 -5.58
N LYS A 182 -12.17 -5.93 -4.67
CA LYS A 182 -12.73 -5.62 -3.33
C LYS A 182 -11.78 -4.76 -2.50
N ARG A 183 -10.49 -5.08 -2.50
CA ARG A 183 -9.48 -4.27 -1.80
C ARG A 183 -9.33 -2.88 -2.42
N LEU A 184 -9.38 -2.78 -3.75
CA LEU A 184 -9.34 -1.52 -4.48
C LEU A 184 -10.48 -0.60 -4.05
N ALA A 185 -11.71 -1.10 -4.01
CA ALA A 185 -12.87 -0.31 -3.57
C ALA A 185 -12.74 0.18 -2.11
N SER A 186 -12.03 -0.55 -1.24
CA SER A 186 -11.72 -0.09 0.12
C SER A 186 -10.61 0.96 0.12
N ALA A 187 -9.54 0.75 -0.65
CA ALA A 187 -8.43 1.68 -0.77
C ALA A 187 -8.87 3.01 -1.43
N GLU A 188 -9.78 2.98 -2.40
CA GLU A 188 -10.36 4.17 -3.03
C GLU A 188 -11.18 4.99 -2.05
N ARG A 189 -11.98 4.33 -1.19
CA ARG A 189 -12.70 5.00 -0.10
C ARG A 189 -11.77 5.61 0.93
N GLU A 190 -10.70 4.91 1.31
CA GLU A 190 -9.67 5.44 2.21
C GLU A 190 -8.95 6.64 1.57
N ARG A 191 -8.62 6.56 0.28
CA ARG A 191 -8.02 7.65 -0.48
C ARG A 191 -8.94 8.87 -0.52
N GLN A 192 -10.21 8.71 -0.88
CA GLN A 192 -11.19 9.80 -0.89
C GLN A 192 -11.31 10.46 0.48
N THR A 193 -11.30 9.66 1.54
CA THR A 193 -11.30 10.16 2.92
C THR A 193 -10.02 10.97 3.20
N SER A 194 -8.84 10.41 2.88
CA SER A 194 -7.55 11.09 3.07
C SER A 194 -7.46 12.39 2.27
N ASP A 195 -7.94 12.39 1.02
CA ASP A 195 -7.92 13.55 0.14
C ASP A 195 -8.85 14.68 0.65
N GLN A 196 -9.81 14.39 1.53
CA GLN A 196 -10.76 15.37 2.10
C GLN A 196 -10.45 15.73 3.56
N THR A 197 -9.62 14.96 4.27
CA THR A 197 -9.27 15.26 5.66
C THR A 197 -8.34 16.46 5.76
N THR A 198 -8.71 17.43 6.61
CA THR A 198 -7.88 18.59 6.96
C THR A 198 -7.28 18.42 8.35
N LEU A 199 -6.24 19.18 8.67
CA LEU A 199 -5.71 19.24 10.04
C LEU A 199 -6.78 19.68 11.05
N GLN A 200 -6.75 19.08 12.23
CA GLN A 200 -7.60 19.43 13.35
C GLN A 200 -7.07 20.67 14.09
N ASP A 201 -7.95 21.36 14.81
CA ASP A 201 -7.60 22.62 15.46
C ASP A 201 -6.45 22.48 16.49
N HIS A 202 -6.38 21.34 17.18
CA HIS A 202 -5.27 21.05 18.10
C HIS A 202 -3.94 20.82 17.37
N GLU A 203 -3.96 20.23 16.17
CA GLU A 203 -2.77 20.02 15.34
C GLU A 203 -2.27 21.35 14.79
N ILE A 204 -3.18 22.19 14.28
CA ILE A 204 -2.84 23.54 13.81
C ILE A 204 -2.31 24.40 14.97
N GLY A 205 -2.97 24.33 16.13
CA GLY A 205 -2.53 25.01 17.35
C GLY A 205 -1.14 24.55 17.80
N HIS A 206 -0.84 23.25 17.70
CA HIS A 206 0.47 22.70 18.02
C HIS A 206 1.56 23.15 17.04
N ILE A 207 1.30 23.16 15.73
CA ILE A 207 2.27 23.64 14.72
C ILE A 207 2.55 25.13 14.92
N TRP A 208 1.49 25.94 14.99
CA TRP A 208 1.59 27.39 15.09
C TRP A 208 2.13 27.82 16.48
N GLY A 209 1.74 27.11 17.54
CA GLY A 209 2.06 27.46 18.91
C GLY A 209 1.09 28.49 19.50
N ILE A 210 -0.18 28.43 19.08
CA ILE A 210 -1.26 29.29 19.60
C ILE A 210 -2.34 28.44 20.30
N PRO A 211 -3.07 28.97 21.29
CA PRO A 211 -4.13 28.24 21.98
C PRO A 211 -5.30 27.91 21.04
N ALA A 212 -5.80 26.66 21.11
CA ALA A 212 -6.90 26.18 20.26
C ALA A 212 -8.18 27.04 20.34
N GLY A 213 -8.48 27.61 21.51
CA GLY A 213 -9.65 28.49 21.69
C GLY A 213 -9.62 29.75 20.81
N THR A 214 -8.43 30.27 20.50
CA THR A 214 -8.27 31.43 19.58
C THR A 214 -8.33 31.04 18.11
N LEU A 215 -8.24 29.73 17.82
CA LEU A 215 -8.08 29.20 16.47
C LEU A 215 -9.42 29.01 15.76
N ALA A 216 -10.44 28.52 16.47
CA ALA A 216 -11.76 28.25 15.89
C ALA A 216 -12.39 29.50 15.24
N ALA A 217 -12.36 30.64 15.94
CA ALA A 217 -12.89 31.90 15.41
C ALA A 217 -12.09 32.41 14.20
N ARG A 218 -10.74 32.32 14.25
CA ARG A 218 -9.86 32.67 13.13
C ARG A 218 -10.15 31.77 11.91
N LYS A 219 -10.31 30.47 12.14
CA LYS A 219 -10.61 29.46 11.12
C LYS A 219 -11.92 29.77 10.40
N VAL A 220 -13.01 29.99 11.13
CA VAL A 220 -14.32 30.35 10.54
C VAL A 220 -14.22 31.64 9.73
N LYS A 221 -13.57 32.67 10.29
CA LYS A 221 -13.37 33.96 9.60
C LYS A 221 -12.65 33.78 8.27
N PHE A 222 -11.50 33.10 8.27
CA PHE A 222 -10.67 32.99 7.06
C PHE A 222 -11.22 31.99 6.03
N ILE A 223 -11.89 30.92 6.46
CA ILE A 223 -12.62 30.03 5.54
C ILE A 223 -13.75 30.81 4.86
N SER A 224 -14.53 31.60 5.60
CA SER A 224 -15.61 32.42 5.03
C SER A 224 -15.07 33.44 4.01
N GLN A 225 -14.00 34.16 4.37
CA GLN A 225 -13.32 35.10 3.47
C GLN A 225 -12.80 34.41 2.20
N TYR A 226 -12.18 33.24 2.34
CA TYR A 226 -11.72 32.44 1.21
C TYR A 226 -12.87 32.02 0.30
N LEU A 227 -13.96 31.48 0.85
CA LEU A 227 -15.11 31.01 0.07
C LEU A 227 -15.82 32.15 -0.66
N MET A 228 -15.97 33.32 -0.03
CA MET A 228 -16.51 34.50 -0.70
C MET A 228 -15.59 34.97 -1.85
N ALA A 229 -14.28 35.05 -1.59
CA ALA A 229 -13.31 35.48 -2.60
C ALA A 229 -13.25 34.51 -3.80
N ILE A 230 -13.29 33.20 -3.55
CA ILE A 230 -13.25 32.22 -4.63
C ILE A 230 -14.56 32.20 -5.42
N GLN A 231 -15.70 32.38 -4.76
CA GLN A 231 -16.99 32.49 -5.43
C GLN A 231 -17.03 33.72 -6.36
N THR A 232 -16.47 34.86 -5.92
CA THR A 232 -16.38 36.05 -6.77
C THR A 232 -15.52 35.81 -8.00
N LYS A 233 -14.35 35.16 -7.85
CA LYS A 233 -13.46 34.84 -8.98
C LYS A 233 -14.09 33.84 -9.95
N CYS A 234 -14.76 32.81 -9.45
CA CYS A 234 -15.39 31.78 -10.27
C CYS A 234 -16.65 32.27 -11.00
N SER A 235 -17.38 33.25 -10.44
CA SER A 235 -18.64 33.73 -11.03
C SER A 235 -18.45 34.89 -12.02
N GLY A 236 -17.23 35.42 -12.15
CA GLY A 236 -16.94 36.58 -13.02
C GLY A 236 -17.68 37.87 -12.64
N LEU A 237 -18.37 37.88 -11.50
CA LEU A 237 -19.14 39.00 -10.99
C LEU A 237 -18.19 39.99 -10.32
N GLU A 238 -18.00 41.14 -10.97
CA GLU A 238 -17.36 42.29 -10.35
C GLU A 238 -18.08 42.68 -9.05
N SER A 239 -17.27 43.16 -8.11
CA SER A 239 -17.46 43.52 -6.70
C SER A 239 -18.76 44.19 -6.21
N HIS A 240 -19.76 44.42 -7.05
CA HIS A 240 -20.90 45.31 -6.78
C HIS A 240 -22.17 44.64 -6.29
N THR A 241 -22.22 43.29 -6.21
CA THR A 241 -23.38 42.56 -5.68
C THR A 241 -23.01 41.80 -4.39
N LYS A 242 -22.45 42.51 -3.40
CA LYS A 242 -21.84 41.91 -2.21
C LYS A 242 -22.79 41.55 -1.07
N GLU A 243 -24.09 41.87 -1.16
CA GLU A 243 -24.89 41.94 0.07
C GLU A 243 -25.63 40.66 0.49
N ASN A 244 -25.73 39.59 -0.30
CA ASN A 244 -26.48 38.39 0.16
C ASN A 244 -26.05 37.02 -0.41
N LEU A 245 -24.81 36.88 -0.90
CA LEU A 245 -24.33 35.57 -1.34
C LEU A 245 -23.83 34.76 -0.14
N VAL A 246 -24.67 33.84 0.34
CA VAL A 246 -24.25 32.77 1.26
C VAL A 246 -23.19 31.92 0.52
N PRO A 247 -21.96 31.79 1.05
CA PRO A 247 -20.93 31.00 0.41
C PRO A 247 -21.38 29.55 0.32
N SER A 248 -21.40 28.99 -0.90
CA SER A 248 -21.82 27.60 -1.07
C SER A 248 -20.80 26.65 -0.42
N PRO A 249 -21.20 25.76 0.50
CA PRO A 249 -20.31 24.77 1.11
C PRO A 249 -19.72 23.79 0.09
N ASP A 250 -20.30 23.72 -1.11
CA ASP A 250 -19.80 22.89 -2.21
C ASP A 250 -18.47 23.40 -2.77
N LEU A 251 -18.16 24.70 -2.65
CA LEU A 251 -16.88 25.27 -3.10
C LEU A 251 -15.69 24.77 -2.26
N TRP A 252 -15.89 24.49 -0.97
CA TRP A 252 -14.85 23.88 -0.14
C TRP A 252 -14.55 22.45 -0.59
N LYS A 253 -15.60 21.65 -0.84
CA LYS A 253 -15.45 20.28 -1.38
C LYS A 253 -14.80 20.31 -2.76
N ALA A 254 -15.18 21.25 -3.61
CA ALA A 254 -14.57 21.45 -4.92
C ALA A 254 -13.08 21.84 -4.81
N THR A 255 -12.72 22.70 -3.85
CA THR A 255 -11.31 23.04 -3.55
C THR A 255 -10.50 21.79 -3.24
N MET A 256 -10.98 20.95 -2.32
CA MET A 256 -10.30 19.70 -1.96
C MET A 256 -10.18 18.76 -3.16
N HIS A 257 -11.25 18.64 -3.97
CA HIS A 257 -11.24 17.80 -5.16
C HIS A 257 -10.23 18.25 -6.22
N VAL A 258 -10.17 19.56 -6.51
CA VAL A 258 -9.21 20.11 -7.48
C VAL A 258 -7.77 19.92 -6.98
N LEU A 259 -7.52 20.15 -5.68
CA LEU A 259 -6.19 19.95 -5.11
C LEU A 259 -5.78 18.47 -5.00
N SER A 260 -6.73 17.55 -4.82
CA SER A 260 -6.43 16.11 -4.74
C SER A 260 -6.08 15.49 -6.09
N GLN A 261 -6.47 16.12 -7.20
CA GLN A 261 -6.06 15.72 -8.55
C GLN A 261 -4.60 16.05 -8.86
N ARG A 262 -3.95 16.95 -8.08
CA ARG A 262 -2.53 17.27 -8.27
C ARG A 262 -1.65 16.04 -8.09
N PRO A 263 -0.57 15.90 -8.88
CA PRO A 263 0.37 14.81 -8.70
C PRO A 263 0.90 14.81 -7.26
N ILE A 264 1.02 13.62 -6.69
CA ILE A 264 1.50 13.47 -5.33
C ILE A 264 3.01 13.63 -5.35
N GLU A 265 3.53 14.54 -4.52
CA GLU A 265 4.96 14.65 -4.26
C GLU A 265 5.45 13.34 -3.61
N ARG A 266 6.36 12.66 -4.29
CA ARG A 266 6.92 11.40 -3.79
C ARG A 266 7.90 11.67 -2.67
N LEU A 267 7.65 11.05 -1.52
CA LEU A 267 8.63 11.01 -0.45
C LEU A 267 9.77 10.05 -0.80
N ILE A 268 10.98 10.38 -0.33
CA ILE A 268 12.17 9.56 -0.55
C ILE A 268 11.95 8.19 0.12
N PRO A 269 12.03 7.08 -0.63
CA PRO A 269 11.91 5.74 -0.07
C PRO A 269 13.03 5.48 0.93
N THR A 270 12.68 4.96 2.10
CA THR A 270 13.64 4.36 3.04
C THR A 270 13.21 2.93 3.29
N TYR A 271 14.14 1.99 3.10
CA TYR A 271 13.91 0.58 3.38
C TYR A 271 13.66 0.37 4.87
N ASP A 272 12.75 -0.54 5.19
CA ASP A 272 12.13 -0.67 6.51
C ASP A 272 12.39 -2.00 7.20
N GLY A 273 13.20 -2.87 6.58
CA GLY A 273 13.46 -4.22 7.08
C GLY A 273 12.39 -5.24 6.72
N LEU A 274 11.40 -4.90 5.88
CA LEU A 274 10.39 -5.84 5.42
C LEU A 274 11.02 -7.00 4.63
N GLU A 275 10.74 -8.25 5.04
CA GLU A 275 11.37 -9.49 4.54
C GLU A 275 12.87 -9.63 4.88
N GLY A 276 13.39 -8.86 5.85
CA GLY A 276 14.77 -8.96 6.33
C GLY A 276 15.76 -8.20 5.44
N THR A 277 15.85 -8.54 4.16
CA THR A 277 16.71 -7.85 3.18
C THR A 277 15.95 -7.21 2.04
N GLU A 278 16.49 -6.11 1.49
CA GLU A 278 15.91 -5.44 0.32
C GLU A 278 15.83 -6.38 -0.89
N SER A 279 16.83 -7.25 -1.09
CA SER A 279 16.83 -8.23 -2.19
C SER A 279 15.69 -9.24 -2.07
N ALA A 280 15.48 -9.82 -0.89
CA ALA A 280 14.40 -10.78 -0.65
C ALA A 280 13.03 -10.14 -0.87
N LEU A 281 12.86 -8.88 -0.44
CA LEU A 281 11.65 -8.11 -0.72
C LEU A 281 11.46 -7.90 -2.22
N LEU A 282 12.50 -7.49 -2.95
CA LEU A 282 12.41 -7.24 -4.40
C LEU A 282 12.09 -8.52 -5.19
N GLU A 283 12.69 -9.67 -4.84
CA GLU A 283 12.36 -10.97 -5.44
C GLU A 283 10.88 -11.31 -5.22
N LYS A 284 10.40 -11.17 -3.99
CA LYS A 284 9.00 -11.44 -3.64
C LYS A 284 8.04 -10.47 -4.32
N LEU A 285 8.39 -9.19 -4.42
CA LEU A 285 7.59 -8.19 -5.16
C LEU A 285 7.54 -8.49 -6.66
N THR A 286 8.65 -8.97 -7.23
CA THR A 286 8.71 -9.38 -8.65
C THR A 286 7.80 -10.57 -8.89
N ALA A 287 7.87 -11.60 -8.04
CA ALA A 287 6.93 -12.72 -8.09
C ALA A 287 5.47 -12.25 -7.89
N TYR A 288 5.23 -11.29 -7.01
CA TYR A 288 3.89 -10.75 -6.77
C TYR A 288 3.33 -9.99 -7.96
N ALA A 289 4.15 -9.23 -8.68
CA ALA A 289 3.72 -8.43 -9.82
C ALA A 289 3.14 -9.29 -10.96
N VAL A 290 3.66 -10.52 -11.12
CA VAL A 290 3.13 -11.54 -12.05
C VAL A 290 2.19 -12.55 -11.38
N LEU A 291 1.76 -12.30 -10.14
CA LEU A 291 0.84 -13.17 -9.38
C LEU A 291 1.36 -14.61 -9.20
N GLY A 292 2.68 -14.75 -8.98
CA GLY A 292 3.35 -16.02 -8.71
C GLY A 292 3.40 -16.41 -7.23
N ILE A 293 2.79 -15.61 -6.34
CA ILE A 293 2.72 -15.91 -4.92
C ILE A 293 1.53 -16.86 -4.62
N PRO A 294 1.68 -17.86 -3.74
CA PRO A 294 0.58 -18.72 -3.32
C PRO A 294 -0.60 -17.95 -2.73
N GLU A 295 -1.82 -18.39 -3.06
CA GLU A 295 -3.07 -17.73 -2.61
C GLU A 295 -3.18 -17.62 -1.08
N ALA A 296 -2.64 -18.61 -0.35
CA ALA A 296 -2.66 -18.68 1.10
C ALA A 296 -1.78 -17.61 1.79
N THR A 297 -0.63 -17.26 1.19
CA THR A 297 0.32 -16.31 1.78
C THR A 297 0.12 -14.89 1.28
N GLU A 298 -0.59 -14.72 0.16
CA GLU A 298 -0.83 -13.45 -0.49
C GLU A 298 -1.42 -12.38 0.44
N THR A 299 -2.46 -12.72 1.21
CA THR A 299 -3.12 -11.74 2.10
C THR A 299 -2.19 -11.27 3.20
N LYS A 300 -1.37 -12.17 3.76
CA LYS A 300 -0.37 -11.84 4.78
C LYS A 300 0.68 -10.89 4.20
N PHE A 301 1.16 -11.18 2.99
CA PHE A 301 2.14 -10.34 2.30
C PHE A 301 1.59 -8.95 1.99
N TRP A 302 0.38 -8.85 1.42
CA TRP A 302 -0.28 -7.57 1.16
C TRP A 302 -0.43 -6.72 2.42
N ASN A 303 -0.88 -7.33 3.53
CA ASN A 303 -1.02 -6.61 4.80
C ASN A 303 0.33 -6.13 5.33
N SER A 304 1.39 -6.94 5.22
CA SER A 304 2.75 -6.55 5.60
C SER A 304 3.26 -5.39 4.75
N LEU A 305 2.92 -5.36 3.45
CA LEU A 305 3.28 -4.29 2.52
C LEU A 305 2.58 -2.97 2.83
N VAL A 306 1.31 -3.02 3.26
CA VAL A 306 0.47 -1.83 3.50
C VAL A 306 0.64 -1.26 4.92
N TYR A 307 0.78 -2.14 5.91
CA TYR A 307 0.84 -1.78 7.32
C TYR A 307 2.27 -1.83 7.90
N GLY A 308 3.25 -2.36 7.18
CA GLY A 308 4.64 -2.48 7.63
C GLY A 308 4.92 -3.76 8.42
N ALA A 309 6.21 -4.05 8.62
CA ALA A 309 6.69 -5.27 9.30
C ALA A 309 6.63 -5.21 10.84
N SER A 310 6.49 -4.03 11.44
CA SER A 310 6.56 -3.86 12.91
C SER A 310 5.17 -3.84 13.56
N SER A 311 5.05 -4.44 14.76
CA SER A 311 3.85 -4.39 15.60
C SER A 311 3.42 -2.95 15.97
N ASN A 312 4.35 -1.99 15.97
CA ASN A 312 4.09 -0.58 16.21
C ASN A 312 3.50 0.18 14.99
N ALA A 313 3.60 -0.39 13.78
CA ALA A 313 3.09 0.21 12.55
C ALA A 313 1.57 0.05 12.34
N MET A 314 0.94 -0.83 13.14
CA MET A 314 -0.53 -0.84 13.26
C MET A 314 -1.05 0.46 13.89
N HIS A 315 -0.31 1.06 14.83
CA HIS A 315 -0.82 2.15 15.68
C HIS A 315 -0.23 3.54 15.37
N THR A 316 0.86 3.64 14.61
CA THR A 316 1.48 4.93 14.27
C THR A 316 1.72 5.06 12.77
N GLU A 317 1.14 6.07 12.12
CA GLU A 317 1.40 6.37 10.71
C GLU A 317 2.85 6.77 10.42
N ILE A 318 3.55 7.20 11.47
CA ILE A 318 4.94 7.67 11.45
C ILE A 318 5.91 6.52 11.10
N THR A 319 5.52 5.27 11.38
CA THR A 319 6.36 4.07 11.15
C THR A 319 5.96 3.29 9.89
N ARG A 320 4.93 3.74 9.16
CA ARG A 320 4.49 3.07 7.93
C ARG A 320 5.36 3.50 6.77
N THR A 321 5.87 2.53 6.02
CA THR A 321 6.88 2.76 4.99
C THR A 321 6.24 2.69 3.61
N LEU A 322 6.72 3.55 2.70
CA LEU A 322 6.25 3.60 1.32
C LEU A 322 7.07 2.71 0.39
N PHE A 323 8.23 2.25 0.86
CA PHE A 323 9.26 1.61 0.06
C PHE A 323 8.71 0.44 -0.76
N GLY A 324 8.09 -0.55 -0.11
CA GLY A 324 7.60 -1.73 -0.79
C GLY A 324 6.51 -1.41 -1.83
N LEU A 325 5.59 -0.49 -1.54
CA LEU A 325 4.55 -0.07 -2.48
C LEU A 325 5.13 0.69 -3.68
N GLN A 326 6.08 1.60 -3.45
CA GLN A 326 6.77 2.32 -4.52
C GLN A 326 7.54 1.37 -5.44
N ARG A 327 8.24 0.38 -4.86
CA ARG A 327 8.95 -0.66 -5.62
C ARG A 327 8.00 -1.57 -6.38
N LEU A 328 6.89 -2.00 -5.78
CA LEU A 328 5.88 -2.80 -6.47
C LEU A 328 5.33 -2.07 -7.71
N VAL A 329 4.95 -0.80 -7.55
CA VAL A 329 4.42 0.00 -8.67
C VAL A 329 5.47 0.23 -9.74
N ALA A 330 6.76 0.37 -9.38
CA ALA A 330 7.85 0.45 -10.34
C ALA A 330 7.98 -0.86 -11.13
N ILE A 331 8.09 -2.00 -10.43
CA ILE A 331 8.20 -3.33 -11.06
C ILE A 331 7.00 -3.58 -11.99
N GLN A 332 5.79 -3.26 -11.57
CA GLN A 332 4.58 -3.43 -12.39
C GLN A 332 4.58 -2.63 -13.69
N LYS A 333 5.34 -1.54 -13.78
CA LYS A 333 5.50 -0.80 -15.04
C LYS A 333 6.45 -1.46 -16.00
N ASP A 334 7.41 -2.22 -15.47
CA ASP A 334 8.45 -2.89 -16.23
C ASP A 334 8.06 -4.34 -16.60
N VAL A 335 7.05 -4.90 -15.93
CA VAL A 335 6.51 -6.23 -16.25
C VAL A 335 5.80 -6.21 -17.60
N ASP A 336 6.26 -7.07 -18.52
CA ASP A 336 5.55 -7.32 -19.77
C ASP A 336 4.22 -8.05 -19.49
N THR A 337 3.13 -7.45 -19.93
CA THR A 337 1.77 -7.99 -19.83
C THR A 337 1.17 -8.30 -21.20
N SER A 338 2.02 -8.40 -22.23
CA SER A 338 1.66 -8.90 -23.56
C SER A 338 1.06 -10.31 -23.47
N SER A 339 0.20 -10.66 -24.44
CA SER A 339 -0.44 -11.97 -24.46
C SER A 339 0.57 -13.12 -24.50
N GLU A 340 1.67 -12.94 -25.25
CA GLU A 340 2.73 -13.95 -25.40
C GLU A 340 3.48 -14.16 -24.09
N ALA A 341 3.89 -13.08 -23.41
CA ALA A 341 4.56 -13.19 -22.12
C ALA A 341 3.68 -13.83 -21.05
N LEU A 342 2.38 -13.49 -21.03
CA LEU A 342 1.43 -14.10 -20.09
C LEU A 342 1.21 -15.59 -20.39
N ASP A 343 1.18 -15.99 -21.66
CA ASP A 343 1.09 -17.39 -22.05
C ASP A 343 2.34 -18.15 -21.59
N GLU A 344 3.55 -17.62 -21.81
CA GLU A 344 4.79 -18.24 -21.33
C GLU A 344 4.78 -18.44 -19.82
N VAL A 345 4.33 -17.45 -19.06
CA VAL A 345 4.19 -17.54 -17.59
C VAL A 345 3.21 -18.66 -17.20
N LEU A 346 2.04 -18.73 -17.86
CA LEU A 346 1.03 -19.76 -17.57
C LEU A 346 1.51 -21.16 -17.96
N LEU A 347 2.19 -21.29 -19.10
CA LEU A 347 2.74 -22.54 -19.57
C LEU A 347 3.87 -23.01 -18.65
N ALA A 348 4.76 -22.12 -18.21
CA ALA A 348 5.82 -22.45 -17.27
C ALA A 348 5.26 -22.96 -15.93
N ARG A 349 4.19 -22.33 -15.40
CA ARG A 349 3.54 -22.74 -14.14
C ARG A 349 2.71 -24.01 -14.24
N SER A 350 2.28 -24.36 -15.44
CA SER A 350 1.43 -25.54 -15.68
C SER A 350 2.21 -26.78 -16.11
N ARG A 351 3.54 -26.67 -16.29
CA ARG A 351 4.38 -27.82 -16.64
C ARG A 351 4.32 -28.90 -15.56
N PRO A 352 4.27 -30.19 -15.95
CA PRO A 352 4.40 -31.29 -15.01
C PRO A 352 5.71 -31.19 -14.24
N ILE A 353 5.64 -31.46 -12.93
CA ILE A 353 6.84 -31.58 -12.11
C ILE A 353 7.61 -32.80 -12.63
N PRO A 354 8.89 -32.65 -13.01
CA PRO A 354 9.71 -33.79 -13.37
C PRO A 354 9.66 -34.80 -12.23
N LYS A 355 9.24 -36.02 -12.53
CA LYS A 355 9.37 -37.10 -11.56
C LYS A 355 10.87 -37.22 -11.29
N GLU A 356 11.28 -37.10 -10.04
CA GLU A 356 12.61 -37.54 -9.67
C GLU A 356 12.73 -38.94 -10.25
N SER A 357 13.66 -39.11 -11.20
CA SER A 357 14.00 -40.44 -11.67
C SER A 357 14.21 -41.24 -10.41
N GLU A 358 13.42 -42.30 -10.19
CA GLU A 358 13.74 -43.30 -9.18
C GLU A 358 15.25 -43.47 -9.28
N PRO A 359 16.02 -43.29 -8.19
CA PRO A 359 17.43 -43.50 -8.27
C PRO A 359 17.54 -44.87 -8.89
N ALA A 360 18.03 -44.93 -10.13
CA ALA A 360 18.24 -46.20 -10.79
C ALA A 360 18.95 -46.99 -9.73
N LEU A 361 18.36 -48.12 -9.31
CA LEU A 361 19.03 -49.09 -8.50
C LEU A 361 20.23 -49.48 -9.36
N ARG A 362 21.29 -48.68 -9.30
CA ARG A 362 22.64 -49.13 -9.53
C ARG A 362 22.67 -50.29 -8.58
N ASP A 363 22.81 -51.48 -9.14
CA ASP A 363 23.22 -52.66 -8.42
C ASP A 363 24.45 -52.26 -7.61
N ARG A 364 24.21 -51.72 -6.41
CA ARG A 364 25.18 -51.72 -5.34
C ARG A 364 25.20 -53.18 -5.00
N GLU A 365 26.13 -53.90 -5.62
CA GLU A 365 26.74 -55.05 -4.99
C GLU A 365 26.81 -54.71 -3.50
N ALA A 366 26.11 -55.53 -2.72
CA ALA A 366 26.08 -55.41 -1.28
C ALA A 366 27.51 -55.66 -0.78
N GLY A 367 28.35 -54.63 -0.83
CA GLY A 367 29.54 -54.54 -0.03
C GLY A 367 29.06 -54.49 1.39
N HIS A 368 29.10 -55.64 2.06
CA HIS A 368 29.06 -55.72 3.52
C HIS A 368 30.16 -54.80 4.06
N GLY A 369 29.80 -53.53 4.32
CA GLY A 369 30.65 -52.61 5.04
C GLY A 369 30.71 -53.11 6.48
N GLU A 370 31.75 -53.87 6.80
CA GLU A 370 32.07 -54.20 8.18
C GLU A 370 32.20 -52.90 8.97
N LEU A 371 31.39 -52.75 10.03
CA LEU A 371 31.47 -51.60 10.93
C LEU A 371 32.89 -51.53 11.48
N THR A 372 33.55 -50.40 11.22
CA THR A 372 34.87 -50.09 11.78
C THR A 372 34.78 -50.02 13.30
N ASP A 373 35.85 -50.38 14.01
CA ASP A 373 35.85 -50.48 15.48
C ASP A 373 35.41 -49.18 16.17
N LEU A 374 35.69 -48.02 15.54
CA LEU A 374 35.22 -46.71 15.99
C LEU A 374 33.69 -46.59 15.95
N GLN A 375 33.04 -47.12 14.91
CA GLN A 375 31.57 -47.09 14.77
C GLN A 375 30.90 -48.01 15.79
N ARG A 376 31.53 -49.13 16.14
CA ARG A 376 31.06 -50.02 17.22
C ARG A 376 31.19 -49.34 18.58
N GLN A 377 32.29 -48.63 18.83
CA GLN A 377 32.52 -47.92 20.08
C GLN A 377 31.54 -46.75 20.26
N ILE A 378 31.19 -46.04 19.16
CA ILE A 378 30.15 -45.00 19.19
C ILE A 378 28.79 -45.62 19.52
N LEU A 379 28.40 -46.72 18.87
CA LEU A 379 27.14 -47.41 19.18
C LEU A 379 27.08 -47.93 20.62
N HIS A 380 28.19 -48.43 21.16
CA HIS A 380 28.27 -48.86 22.56
C HIS A 380 28.06 -47.71 23.55
N ASN A 381 28.47 -46.47 23.20
CA ASN A 381 28.24 -45.29 24.05
C ASN A 381 26.79 -44.76 23.99
N PHE A 382 25.99 -45.19 23.01
CA PHE A 382 24.56 -44.83 22.89
C PHE A 382 23.62 -45.88 23.49
N ILE A 383 24.14 -47.04 23.90
CA ILE A 383 23.39 -47.99 24.73
C ILE A 383 23.50 -47.46 26.16
N GLY A 384 22.46 -46.72 26.58
CA GLY A 384 22.37 -46.17 27.93
C GLY A 384 22.51 -47.26 28.99
N GLU A 385 23.14 -46.90 30.12
CA GLU A 385 23.35 -47.78 31.28
C GLU A 385 22.09 -48.56 31.65
N ASP A 386 22.15 -49.89 31.52
CA ASP A 386 21.12 -50.78 32.04
C ASP A 386 21.03 -50.60 33.57
N VAL A 387 19.83 -50.24 34.01
CA VAL A 387 19.42 -50.12 35.40
C VAL A 387 19.37 -51.52 36.03
N SER A 388 20.53 -52.07 36.40
CA SER A 388 20.61 -53.19 37.36
C SER A 388 22.00 -53.33 37.99
N GLY A 389 22.20 -52.56 39.07
CA GLY A 389 22.93 -52.93 40.28
C GLY A 389 24.31 -53.59 40.17
N ARG A 390 25.37 -52.81 40.42
CA ARG A 390 26.23 -52.96 41.62
C ARG A 390 27.24 -51.80 41.70
N SER A 391 27.41 -51.31 42.93
CA SER A 391 28.36 -50.30 43.40
C SER A 391 29.82 -50.72 43.27
N SER A 392 30.73 -49.73 43.32
CA SER A 392 32.19 -49.78 43.62
C SER A 392 32.98 -49.25 42.42
N ASP A 393 33.97 -48.37 42.51
CA ASP A 393 34.63 -47.59 43.57
C ASP A 393 35.64 -46.72 42.77
N LYS A 394 35.98 -45.52 43.27
CA LYS A 394 37.32 -44.87 43.11
C LYS A 394 37.72 -44.46 41.67
N TRP A 395 38.15 -43.24 41.34
CA TRP A 395 38.73 -42.08 42.04
C TRP A 395 38.21 -40.80 41.37
#